data_AF-F7DG02-F1
#
_entry.id   AF-F7DG02-F1
#
_cell.length_a   1.000
_cell.length_b   1.000
_cell.length_c   1.000
_cell.angle_alpha   90.00
_cell.angle_beta   90.00
_cell.angle_gamma   90.00
#
_symmetry.space_group_name_H-M   'P 1'
#
loop_
_entity.id
_entity.type
_entity.pdbx_description
1 polymer ?
#
loop_
_entity_poly.entity_id
_entity_poly.type
_entity_poly.pdbx_seq_one_letter_code
_entity_poly.pdbx_strand_id
1 'polypeptide(L)'
;MPLQNVKVADEGSVNFQKVKEECITAVESLHKVVACYRHLALTIGGSSDSIHLRDELRRTRERAQELAVCNRNKLTTALRDKKLSKKEREELERLWVEFSSCLELFHNDMCKVYELGLAVPHSATNKPAIQTGSTGDTSAIASRALNVQNINYSDSPANKASREYKEIEEEILKVDNMITDMEMKVNVLRWTVEANTRINDELKSTHDSSSVVLLSEEESNSKGCCSDGQLIVSLLFCGTALVAITLYSIL
;
A
#
# COMPACT_ATOMS: atom_id res chain seq x y z
N MET A 1 18.27 -2.45 -60.20
CA MET A 1 17.24 -3.08 -59.35
C MET A 1 17.54 -2.68 -57.91
N PRO A 2 16.67 -1.93 -57.21
CA PRO A 2 16.93 -1.59 -55.82
C PRO A 2 16.52 -2.76 -54.92
N LEU A 3 17.41 -3.16 -54.02
CA LEU A 3 17.14 -4.15 -52.98
C LEU A 3 16.23 -3.50 -51.94
N GLN A 4 14.95 -3.87 -51.95
CA GLN A 4 14.00 -3.51 -50.90
C GLN A 4 14.40 -4.23 -49.61
N ASN A 5 14.96 -3.46 -48.68
CA ASN A 5 15.26 -3.90 -47.33
C ASN A 5 13.93 -3.99 -46.56
N VAL A 6 13.25 -5.14 -46.65
CA VAL A 6 12.06 -5.42 -45.85
C VAL A 6 12.52 -5.60 -44.41
N LYS A 7 12.38 -4.54 -43.62
CA LYS A 7 12.50 -4.56 -42.17
C LYS A 7 11.38 -5.45 -41.62
N VAL A 8 11.66 -6.74 -41.49
CA VAL A 8 10.83 -7.70 -40.77
C VAL A 8 10.82 -7.24 -39.31
N ALA A 9 9.77 -6.51 -38.93
CA ALA A 9 9.52 -6.20 -37.54
C ALA A 9 9.24 -7.52 -36.82
N ASP A 10 10.06 -7.78 -35.81
CA ASP A 10 10.09 -8.95 -34.96
C ASP A 10 8.73 -9.18 -34.28
N GLU A 11 7.96 -10.17 -34.75
CA GLU A 11 6.68 -10.56 -34.15
C GLU A 11 6.80 -10.93 -32.66
N GLY A 12 8.00 -11.35 -32.22
CA GLY A 12 8.32 -11.60 -30.81
C GLY A 12 8.23 -10.35 -29.95
N SER A 13 8.83 -9.24 -30.39
CA SER A 13 8.81 -7.95 -29.70
C SER A 13 7.39 -7.38 -29.54
N VAL A 14 6.53 -7.54 -30.55
CA VAL A 14 5.13 -7.07 -30.49
C VAL A 14 4.32 -7.88 -29.48
N ASN A 15 4.54 -9.19 -29.42
CA ASN A 15 3.85 -10.07 -28.46
C ASN A 15 4.30 -9.79 -27.01
N PHE A 16 5.61 -9.58 -26.78
CA PHE A 16 6.11 -9.22 -25.44
C PHE A 16 5.53 -7.90 -24.95
N GLN A 17 5.51 -6.87 -25.81
CA GLN A 17 4.99 -5.55 -25.42
C GLN A 17 3.53 -5.63 -24.97
N LYS A 18 2.71 -6.42 -25.66
CA LYS A 18 1.32 -6.68 -25.27
C LYS A 18 1.22 -7.37 -23.91
N VAL A 19 1.98 -8.46 -23.69
CA VAL A 19 1.99 -9.18 -22.40
C VAL A 19 2.42 -8.27 -21.26
N LYS A 20 3.43 -7.43 -21.51
CA LYS A 20 3.93 -6.44 -20.54
C LYS A 20 2.85 -5.42 -20.18
N GLU A 21 2.18 -4.82 -21.16
CA GLU A 21 1.11 -3.84 -20.92
C GLU A 21 -0.07 -4.45 -20.13
N GLU A 22 -0.44 -5.69 -20.45
CA GLU A 22 -1.46 -6.43 -19.71
C GLU A 22 -1.03 -6.69 -18.25
N CYS A 23 0.23 -7.03 -18.02
CA CYS A 23 0.75 -7.22 -16.67
C CYS A 23 0.80 -5.91 -15.88
N ILE A 24 1.26 -4.81 -16.49
CA ILE A 24 1.31 -3.48 -15.88
C ILE A 24 -0.10 -3.07 -15.45
N THR A 25 -1.06 -3.13 -16.36
CA THR A 25 -2.45 -2.77 -16.09
C THR A 25 -3.04 -3.62 -14.96
N ALA A 26 -2.70 -4.90 -14.91
CA ALA A 26 -3.18 -5.81 -13.87
C ALA A 26 -2.60 -5.44 -12.48
N VAL A 27 -1.30 -5.11 -12.41
CA VAL A 27 -0.64 -4.67 -11.17
C VAL A 27 -1.14 -3.30 -10.71
N GLU A 28 -1.29 -2.34 -11.62
CA GLU A 28 -1.88 -1.03 -11.31
C GLU A 28 -3.31 -1.13 -10.79
N SER A 29 -4.11 -2.02 -11.38
CA SER A 29 -5.47 -2.27 -10.88
C SER A 29 -5.46 -2.77 -9.44
N LEU A 30 -4.51 -3.62 -9.07
CA LEU A 30 -4.37 -4.07 -7.68
C LEU A 30 -3.92 -2.92 -6.78
N HIS A 31 -2.93 -2.13 -7.20
CA HIS A 31 -2.42 -0.99 -6.42
C HIS A 31 -3.53 -0.01 -6.07
N LYS A 32 -4.41 0.32 -7.02
CA LYS A 32 -5.56 1.20 -6.79
C LYS A 32 -6.51 0.64 -5.74
N VAL A 33 -6.81 -0.66 -5.81
CA VAL A 33 -7.70 -1.33 -4.84
C VAL A 33 -7.05 -1.42 -3.46
N VAL A 34 -5.75 -1.74 -3.37
CA VAL A 34 -5.01 -1.80 -2.10
C VAL A 34 -4.86 -0.41 -1.48
N ALA A 35 -4.63 0.63 -2.28
CA ALA A 35 -4.64 2.00 -1.81
C ALA A 35 -6.00 2.39 -1.22
N CYS A 36 -7.09 2.07 -1.94
CA CYS A 36 -8.45 2.27 -1.43
C CYS A 36 -8.68 1.52 -0.11
N TYR A 37 -8.30 0.24 -0.05
CA TYR A 37 -8.37 -0.58 1.16
C TYR A 37 -7.64 0.08 2.33
N ARG A 38 -6.41 0.57 2.11
CA ARG A 38 -5.62 1.26 3.12
C ARG A 38 -6.31 2.53 3.63
N HIS A 39 -6.89 3.33 2.73
CA HIS A 39 -7.62 4.53 3.14
C HIS A 39 -8.83 4.20 4.03
N LEU A 40 -9.58 3.15 3.70
CA LEU A 40 -10.69 2.68 4.54
C LEU A 40 -10.17 2.15 5.88
N ALA A 41 -9.12 1.32 5.86
CA ALA A 41 -8.50 0.73 7.05
C ALA A 41 -8.05 1.77 8.09
N LEU A 42 -7.51 2.91 7.65
CA LEU A 42 -7.10 4.01 8.54
C LEU A 42 -8.25 4.66 9.32
N THR A 43 -9.49 4.50 8.85
CA THR A 43 -10.68 5.10 9.48
C THR A 43 -11.38 4.17 10.48
N ILE A 44 -10.97 2.89 10.53
CA ILE A 44 -11.48 1.90 11.48
C ILE A 44 -11.08 2.28 12.92
N GLY A 45 -12.01 2.13 13.87
CA GLY A 45 -11.83 2.54 15.26
C GLY A 45 -11.90 4.06 15.49
N GLY A 46 -12.05 4.86 14.44
CA GLY A 46 -12.22 6.31 14.50
C GLY A 46 -13.68 6.76 14.58
N SER A 47 -13.91 8.07 14.50
CA SER A 47 -15.26 8.67 14.51
C SER A 47 -16.10 8.35 13.27
N SER A 48 -15.46 7.93 12.17
CA SER A 48 -16.11 7.52 10.92
C SER A 48 -16.40 6.01 10.85
N ASP A 49 -16.03 5.24 11.88
CA ASP A 49 -16.21 3.78 11.88
C ASP A 49 -17.70 3.42 11.95
N SER A 50 -18.15 2.63 10.98
CA SER A 50 -19.55 2.25 10.82
C SER A 50 -19.65 0.87 10.18
N ILE A 51 -20.82 0.23 10.34
CA ILE A 51 -21.13 -1.04 9.65
C ILE A 51 -20.92 -0.91 8.14
N HIS A 52 -21.34 0.22 7.56
CA HIS A 52 -21.19 0.48 6.13
C HIS A 52 -19.71 0.55 5.73
N LEU A 53 -18.88 1.27 6.48
CA LEU A 53 -17.44 1.31 6.24
C LEU A 53 -16.81 -0.09 6.33
N ARG A 54 -17.17 -0.89 7.34
CA ARG A 54 -16.66 -2.25 7.52
C ARG A 54 -17.12 -3.20 6.40
N ASP A 55 -18.33 -3.02 5.88
CA ASP A 55 -18.82 -3.73 4.69
C ASP A 55 -18.05 -3.35 3.42
N GLU A 56 -17.79 -2.05 3.19
CA GLU A 56 -16.97 -1.59 2.07
C GLU A 56 -15.53 -2.12 2.16
N LEU A 57 -14.96 -2.12 3.36
CA LEU A 57 -13.64 -2.67 3.64
C LEU A 57 -13.59 -4.17 3.30
N ARG A 58 -14.61 -4.94 3.69
CA ARG A 58 -14.74 -6.37 3.34
C ARG A 58 -14.77 -6.57 1.82
N ARG A 59 -15.63 -5.85 1.09
CA ARG A 59 -15.74 -5.97 -0.38
C ARG A 59 -14.44 -5.59 -1.08
N THR A 60 -13.78 -4.53 -0.62
CA THR A 60 -12.50 -4.07 -1.19
C THR A 60 -11.41 -5.11 -0.98
N ARG A 61 -11.40 -5.79 0.17
CA ARG A 61 -10.48 -6.88 0.50
C ARG A 61 -10.69 -8.12 -0.37
N GLU A 62 -11.95 -8.54 -0.56
CA GLU A 62 -12.31 -9.64 -1.47
C GLU A 62 -11.83 -9.35 -2.89
N ARG A 63 -12.11 -8.13 -3.38
CA ARG A 63 -11.67 -7.65 -4.69
C ARG A 63 -10.15 -7.64 -4.82
N ALA A 64 -9.42 -7.19 -3.80
CA ALA A 64 -7.96 -7.19 -3.79
C ALA A 64 -7.39 -8.61 -3.88
N GLN A 65 -7.97 -9.58 -3.17
CA GLN A 65 -7.54 -10.97 -3.23
C GLN A 65 -7.78 -11.62 -4.59
N GLU A 66 -8.92 -11.33 -5.23
CA GLU A 66 -9.19 -11.81 -6.59
C GLU A 66 -8.14 -11.29 -7.58
N LEU A 67 -7.81 -9.99 -7.50
CA LEU A 67 -6.75 -9.39 -8.30
C LEU A 67 -5.39 -10.01 -7.98
N ALA A 68 -5.07 -10.23 -6.71
CA ALA A 68 -3.83 -10.85 -6.29
C ALA A 68 -3.64 -12.24 -6.91
N VAL A 69 -4.66 -13.10 -6.86
CA VAL A 69 -4.61 -14.42 -7.48
C VAL A 69 -4.43 -14.33 -9.00
N CYS A 70 -5.20 -13.45 -9.66
CA CYS A 70 -5.10 -13.23 -11.10
C CYS A 70 -3.70 -12.75 -11.50
N ASN A 71 -3.17 -11.74 -10.81
CA ASN A 71 -1.86 -11.13 -11.07
C ASN A 71 -0.74 -12.12 -10.85
N ARG A 72 -0.78 -12.87 -9.74
CA ARG A 72 0.19 -13.94 -9.46
C ARG A 72 0.26 -14.93 -10.60
N ASN A 73 -0.89 -15.44 -11.06
CA ASN A 73 -0.94 -16.44 -12.12
C ASN A 73 -0.44 -15.87 -13.46
N LYS A 74 -0.83 -14.64 -13.81
CA LYS A 74 -0.37 -13.95 -15.02
C LYS A 74 1.14 -13.73 -15.02
N LEU A 75 1.67 -13.09 -13.98
CA LEU A 75 3.10 -12.79 -13.88
C LEU A 75 3.95 -14.07 -13.79
N THR A 76 3.49 -15.09 -13.04
CA THR A 76 4.19 -16.38 -12.99
C THR A 76 4.26 -17.04 -14.36
N THR A 77 3.18 -16.96 -15.14
CA THR A 77 3.15 -17.52 -16.51
C THR A 77 4.11 -16.76 -17.41
N ALA A 78 4.10 -15.42 -17.36
CA ALA A 78 5.00 -14.58 -18.12
C ALA A 78 6.48 -14.87 -17.78
N LEU A 79 6.85 -14.89 -16.49
CA LEU A 79 8.22 -15.10 -16.02
C LEU A 79 8.76 -16.52 -16.25
N ARG A 80 7.88 -17.51 -16.47
CA ARG A 80 8.25 -18.88 -16.81
C ARG A 80 8.51 -19.08 -18.30
N ASP A 81 8.19 -18.10 -19.15
CA ASP A 81 8.49 -18.20 -20.57
C ASP A 81 10.01 -18.15 -20.81
N LYS A 82 10.54 -19.23 -21.39
CA LYS A 82 11.98 -19.39 -21.70
C LYS A 82 12.40 -18.60 -22.93
N LYS A 83 11.46 -18.05 -23.70
CA LYS A 83 11.73 -17.26 -24.90
C LYS A 83 12.04 -15.80 -24.60
N LEU A 84 11.85 -15.36 -23.35
CA LEU A 84 12.16 -14.00 -22.94
C LEU A 84 13.64 -13.70 -23.06
N SER A 85 13.96 -12.57 -23.70
CA SER A 85 15.31 -12.01 -23.63
C SER A 85 15.64 -11.55 -22.20
N LYS A 86 16.92 -11.35 -21.92
CA LYS A 86 17.39 -10.90 -20.60
C LYS A 86 16.71 -9.60 -20.16
N LYS A 87 16.62 -8.61 -21.07
CA LYS A 87 16.03 -7.29 -20.79
C LYS A 87 14.52 -7.38 -20.51
N GLU A 88 13.81 -8.16 -21.29
CA GLU A 88 12.36 -8.38 -21.13
C GLU A 88 12.04 -9.06 -19.81
N ARG A 89 12.87 -10.05 -19.44
CA ARG A 89 12.79 -10.71 -18.15
C ARG A 89 13.00 -9.72 -17.00
N GLU A 90 14.05 -8.91 -17.02
CA GLU A 90 14.32 -7.90 -15.98
C GLU A 90 13.17 -6.88 -15.82
N GLU A 91 12.45 -6.54 -16.88
CA GLU A 91 11.26 -5.67 -16.78
C GLU A 91 10.08 -6.36 -16.07
N LEU A 92 9.85 -7.65 -16.34
CA LEU A 92 8.83 -8.42 -15.64
C LEU A 92 9.22 -8.73 -14.18
N GLU A 93 10.51 -8.93 -13.91
CA GLU A 93 11.03 -9.12 -12.55
C GLU A 93 10.84 -7.87 -11.69
N ARG A 94 10.99 -6.67 -12.27
CA ARG A 94 10.62 -5.41 -11.62
C ARG A 94 9.15 -5.37 -11.23
N LEU A 95 8.28 -5.69 -12.17
CA LEU A 95 6.84 -5.69 -11.95
C LEU A 95 6.42 -6.74 -10.90
N TRP A 96 7.13 -7.88 -10.86
CA TRP A 96 6.94 -8.89 -9.82
C TRP A 96 7.31 -8.39 -8.42
N VAL A 97 8.44 -7.67 -8.30
CA VAL A 97 8.85 -7.06 -7.03
C VAL A 97 7.83 -6.01 -6.59
N GLU A 98 7.35 -5.17 -7.51
CA GLU A 98 6.32 -4.17 -7.24
C GLU A 98 5.03 -4.83 -6.72
N PHE A 99 4.55 -5.85 -7.43
CA PHE A 99 3.39 -6.65 -7.03
C PHE A 99 3.57 -7.31 -5.65
N SER A 100 4.72 -7.95 -5.40
CA SER A 100 5.01 -8.59 -4.11
C SER A 100 5.00 -7.58 -2.96
N SER A 101 5.54 -6.38 -3.20
CA SER A 101 5.60 -5.31 -2.20
C SER A 101 4.20 -4.77 -1.88
N CYS A 102 3.35 -4.64 -2.89
CA CYS A 102 1.95 -4.27 -2.68
C CYS A 102 1.18 -5.31 -1.86
N LEU A 103 1.41 -6.61 -2.10
CA LEU A 103 0.78 -7.66 -1.32
C LEU A 103 1.18 -7.65 0.15
N GLU A 104 2.44 -7.36 0.46
CA GLU A 104 2.87 -7.23 1.86
C GLU A 104 2.25 -6.02 2.55
N LEU A 105 2.12 -4.89 1.86
CA LEU A 105 1.41 -3.73 2.39
C LEU A 105 -0.06 -4.07 2.67
N PHE A 106 -0.69 -4.77 1.73
CA PHE A 106 -2.06 -5.23 1.88
C PHE A 106 -2.23 -6.20 3.07
N HIS A 107 -1.34 -7.19 3.19
CA HIS A 107 -1.31 -8.12 4.32
C HIS A 107 -1.16 -7.40 5.66
N ASN A 108 -0.22 -6.46 5.75
CA ASN A 108 -0.01 -5.66 6.96
C ASN A 108 -1.25 -4.84 7.34
N ASP A 109 -1.96 -4.28 6.35
CA ASP A 109 -3.17 -3.54 6.60
C ASP A 109 -4.36 -4.45 6.96
N MET A 110 -4.42 -5.68 6.43
CA MET A 110 -5.38 -6.71 6.90
C MET A 110 -5.14 -7.09 8.36
N CYS A 111 -3.89 -7.33 8.75
CA CYS A 111 -3.54 -7.65 10.14
C CYS A 111 -3.95 -6.53 11.09
N LYS A 112 -3.65 -5.27 10.74
CA LYS A 112 -4.08 -4.11 11.54
C LYS A 112 -5.60 -4.01 11.67
N VAL A 113 -6.33 -4.21 10.58
CA VAL A 113 -7.81 -4.18 10.60
C VAL A 113 -8.35 -5.28 11.51
N TYR A 114 -7.76 -6.48 11.47
CA TYR A 114 -8.14 -7.58 12.35
C TYR A 114 -7.91 -7.23 13.84
N GLU A 115 -6.71 -6.75 14.18
CA GLU A 115 -6.36 -6.33 15.54
C GLU A 115 -7.28 -5.21 16.06
N LEU A 116 -7.51 -4.16 15.26
CA LEU A 116 -8.42 -3.07 15.60
C LEU A 116 -9.86 -3.56 15.72
N GLY A 117 -10.25 -4.51 14.88
CA GLY A 117 -11.55 -5.14 14.91
C GLY A 117 -11.82 -5.87 16.24
N LEU A 118 -10.82 -6.58 16.76
CA LEU A 118 -10.90 -7.24 18.08
C LEU A 118 -10.90 -6.22 19.23
N ALA A 119 -10.09 -5.16 19.13
CA ALA A 119 -9.98 -4.14 20.16
C ALA A 119 -11.22 -3.21 20.24
N VAL A 120 -11.88 -2.96 19.10
CA VAL A 120 -13.08 -2.10 18.98
C VAL A 120 -14.22 -2.87 18.29
N PRO A 121 -14.93 -3.77 19.00
CA PRO A 121 -16.04 -4.51 18.43
C PRO A 121 -17.25 -3.60 18.16
N HIS A 122 -17.71 -3.55 16.91
CA HIS A 122 -18.88 -2.73 16.54
C HIS A 122 -20.19 -3.27 17.12
N SER A 123 -20.26 -4.57 17.45
CA SER A 123 -21.51 -5.26 17.79
C SER A 123 -21.86 -5.27 19.29
N ALA A 124 -20.97 -4.80 20.17
CA ALA A 124 -21.12 -5.03 21.62
C ALA A 124 -21.73 -3.85 22.39
N THR A 125 -21.64 -2.62 21.90
CA THR A 125 -22.05 -1.46 22.70
C THR A 125 -22.60 -0.33 21.85
N ASN A 126 -23.85 0.09 22.11
CA ASN A 126 -24.39 1.41 21.72
C ASN A 126 -23.65 2.60 22.39
N LYS A 127 -22.46 2.35 22.96
CA LYS A 127 -21.62 3.31 23.66
C LYS A 127 -20.36 3.51 22.81
N PRO A 128 -19.97 4.75 22.50
CA PRO A 128 -18.72 5.01 21.80
C PRO A 128 -17.56 4.49 22.66
N ALA A 129 -16.61 3.78 22.02
CA ALA A 129 -15.45 3.20 22.70
C ALA A 129 -14.55 4.26 23.36
N ILE A 130 -14.58 5.50 22.85
CA ILE A 130 -13.89 6.65 23.41
C ILE A 130 -14.94 7.69 23.81
N GLN A 131 -15.16 7.85 25.12
CA GLN A 131 -15.97 8.94 25.67
C GLN A 131 -15.07 10.17 25.87
N THR A 132 -14.90 11.00 24.84
CA THR A 132 -14.08 12.22 24.90
C THR A 132 -14.75 13.37 25.67
N GLY A 133 -15.92 13.16 26.26
CA GLY A 133 -16.66 14.18 27.02
C GLY A 133 -17.26 15.32 26.18
N SER A 134 -17.01 15.36 24.87
CA SER A 134 -17.63 16.33 23.96
C SER A 134 -19.08 15.95 23.70
N THR A 135 -20.01 16.68 24.32
CA THR A 135 -21.44 16.49 24.12
C THR A 135 -21.91 17.60 23.18
N GLY A 136 -22.14 17.27 21.90
CA GLY A 136 -22.87 18.15 20.98
C GLY A 136 -24.36 18.25 21.38
N ASP A 137 -25.06 19.26 20.85
CA ASP A 137 -26.41 19.67 21.21
C ASP A 137 -27.33 18.54 21.71
N THR A 138 -27.86 18.74 22.92
CA THR A 138 -28.69 17.81 23.70
C THR A 138 -29.99 17.35 23.02
N SER A 139 -30.34 17.94 21.86
CA SER A 139 -31.47 17.56 21.01
C SER A 139 -31.42 16.09 20.53
N ALA A 140 -30.23 15.58 20.21
CA ALA A 140 -30.04 14.18 19.82
C ALA A 140 -30.23 13.20 20.99
N ILE A 141 -30.01 13.66 22.22
CA ILE A 141 -30.18 12.88 23.45
C ILE A 141 -31.68 12.77 23.80
N ALA A 142 -32.43 13.87 23.66
CA ALA A 142 -33.88 13.90 23.91
C ALA A 142 -34.67 13.01 22.92
N SER A 143 -34.34 13.07 21.63
CA SER A 143 -34.98 12.22 20.62
C SER A 143 -34.70 10.73 20.84
N ARG A 144 -33.50 10.36 21.34
CA ARG A 144 -33.17 8.97 21.71
C ARG A 144 -33.88 8.49 22.97
N ALA A 145 -34.04 9.34 23.98
CA ALA A 145 -34.79 8.98 25.19
C ALA A 145 -36.27 8.66 24.89
N LEU A 146 -36.83 9.29 23.85
CA LEU A 146 -38.21 9.11 23.43
C LEU A 146 -38.43 7.95 22.44
N ASN A 147 -37.38 7.37 21.85
CA ASN A 147 -37.49 6.34 20.80
C ASN A 147 -37.13 4.92 21.26
N VAL A 148 -37.32 4.60 22.54
CA VAL A 148 -37.14 3.23 23.05
C VAL A 148 -38.35 2.37 22.63
N GLN A 149 -38.37 1.98 21.36
CA GLN A 149 -39.14 0.82 20.92
C GLN A 149 -38.25 -0.42 21.01
N ASN A 150 -38.80 -1.46 21.63
CA ASN A 150 -38.18 -2.74 21.91
C ASN A 150 -37.72 -3.44 20.61
N ILE A 151 -36.42 -3.36 20.30
CA ILE A 151 -35.83 -4.09 19.17
C ILE A 151 -35.57 -5.52 19.63
N ASN A 152 -36.46 -6.44 19.23
CA ASN A 152 -36.23 -7.88 19.39
C ASN A 152 -35.04 -8.31 18.53
N TYR A 153 -33.86 -8.45 19.16
CA TYR A 153 -32.69 -9.10 18.59
C TYR A 153 -32.88 -10.62 18.64
N SER A 154 -33.52 -11.21 17.63
CA SER A 154 -33.68 -12.66 17.52
C SER A 154 -32.47 -13.41 16.94
N ASP A 155 -31.35 -12.71 16.71
CA ASP A 155 -30.04 -13.33 16.44
C ASP A 155 -28.96 -12.59 17.24
N SER A 156 -28.16 -13.32 18.02
CA SER A 156 -27.13 -12.72 18.88
C SER A 156 -26.06 -12.00 18.03
N PRO A 157 -25.91 -10.67 18.15
CA PRO A 157 -24.94 -9.90 17.36
C PRO A 157 -23.48 -10.30 17.63
N ALA A 158 -23.23 -11.01 18.73
CA ALA A 158 -21.93 -11.59 19.05
C ALA A 158 -21.53 -12.74 18.11
N ASN A 159 -22.49 -13.58 17.68
CA ASN A 159 -22.19 -14.73 16.81
C ASN A 159 -21.83 -14.31 15.39
N LYS A 160 -22.47 -13.24 14.87
CA LYS A 160 -22.17 -12.70 13.55
C LYS A 160 -20.78 -12.05 13.50
N ALA A 161 -20.45 -11.23 14.49
CA ALA A 161 -19.14 -10.60 14.60
C ALA A 161 -18.02 -11.65 14.74
N SER A 162 -18.20 -12.66 15.61
CA SER A 162 -17.22 -13.74 15.77
C SER A 162 -16.94 -14.50 14.47
N ARG A 163 -17.96 -14.68 13.62
CA ARG A 163 -17.80 -15.33 12.32
C ARG A 163 -17.01 -14.46 11.34
N GLU A 164 -17.34 -13.18 11.25
CA GLU A 164 -16.65 -12.22 10.39
C GLU A 164 -15.15 -12.11 10.75
N TYR A 165 -14.81 -12.15 12.05
CA TYR A 165 -13.41 -12.15 12.50
C TYR A 165 -12.64 -13.41 12.13
N LYS A 166 -13.30 -14.57 12.16
CA LYS A 166 -12.69 -15.82 11.71
C LYS A 166 -12.45 -15.82 10.20
N GLU A 167 -13.37 -15.27 9.42
CA GLU A 167 -13.23 -15.14 7.97
C GLU A 167 -12.03 -14.25 7.61
N ILE A 168 -11.81 -13.12 8.31
CA ILE A 168 -10.61 -12.29 8.08
C ILE A 168 -9.30 -12.96 8.48
N GLU A 169 -9.29 -13.74 9.55
CA GLU A 169 -8.12 -14.52 9.95
C GLU A 169 -7.75 -15.55 8.88
N GLU A 170 -8.73 -16.31 8.37
CA GLU A 170 -8.52 -17.28 7.29
C GLU A 170 -8.01 -16.61 5.99
N GLU A 171 -8.56 -15.43 5.67
CA GLU A 171 -8.12 -14.64 4.51
C GLU A 171 -6.70 -14.08 4.67
N ILE A 172 -6.30 -13.64 5.88
CA ILE A 172 -4.92 -13.21 6.17
C ILE A 172 -3.96 -14.36 5.89
N LEU A 173 -4.25 -15.55 6.42
CA LEU A 173 -3.44 -16.75 6.19
C LEU A 173 -3.35 -17.09 4.70
N LYS A 174 -4.42 -16.89 3.94
CA LYS A 174 -4.41 -17.12 2.49
C LYS A 174 -3.47 -16.17 1.76
N VAL A 175 -3.42 -14.90 2.15
CA VAL A 175 -2.49 -13.91 1.57
C VAL A 175 -1.05 -14.20 2.00
N ASP A 176 -0.82 -14.56 3.26
CA ASP A 176 0.50 -14.95 3.78
C ASP A 176 1.08 -16.18 3.04
N ASN A 177 0.27 -17.21 2.90
CA ASN A 177 0.62 -18.39 2.09
C ASN A 177 0.89 -18.00 0.63
N MET A 178 0.16 -17.02 0.08
CA MET A 178 0.39 -16.54 -1.29
C MET A 178 1.74 -15.85 -1.45
N ILE A 179 2.15 -15.04 -0.47
CA ILE A 179 3.45 -14.35 -0.45
C ILE A 179 4.56 -15.40 -0.40
N THR A 180 4.46 -16.36 0.52
CA THR A 180 5.42 -17.48 0.63
C THR A 180 5.51 -18.31 -0.66
N ASP A 181 4.35 -18.64 -1.25
CA ASP A 181 4.26 -19.34 -2.53
C ASP A 181 4.97 -18.59 -3.66
N MET A 182 4.86 -17.26 -3.67
CA MET A 182 5.48 -16.42 -4.69
C MET A 182 7.00 -16.47 -4.59
N GLU A 183 7.56 -16.40 -3.38
CA GLU A 183 8.99 -16.53 -3.14
C GLU A 183 9.54 -17.88 -3.61
N MET A 184 8.78 -18.95 -3.44
CA MET A 184 9.19 -20.29 -3.88
C MET A 184 9.04 -20.51 -5.40
N LYS A 185 8.05 -19.88 -6.05
CA LYS A 185 7.71 -20.13 -7.47
C LYS A 185 8.59 -19.36 -8.45
N VAL A 186 9.09 -18.20 -8.06
CA VAL A 186 9.85 -17.29 -8.89
C VAL A 186 11.04 -16.79 -8.07
N ASN A 187 12.25 -17.26 -8.41
CA ASN A 187 13.48 -16.89 -7.72
C ASN A 187 13.97 -15.50 -8.15
N VAL A 188 13.21 -14.46 -7.79
CA VAL A 188 13.55 -13.06 -8.02
C VAL A 188 13.79 -12.44 -6.66
N LEU A 189 15.07 -12.27 -6.31
CA LEU A 189 15.45 -11.66 -5.06
C LEU A 189 15.23 -10.15 -5.15
N ARG A 190 14.47 -9.59 -4.21
CA ARG A 190 14.10 -8.17 -4.22
C ARG A 190 15.27 -7.21 -4.35
N TRP A 191 16.42 -7.55 -3.76
CA TRP A 191 17.64 -6.74 -3.79
C TRP A 191 18.42 -6.84 -5.12
N THR A 192 18.09 -7.78 -6.00
CA THR A 192 18.77 -7.95 -7.30
C THR A 192 18.17 -7.10 -8.41
N VAL A 193 17.03 -6.47 -8.15
CA VAL A 193 16.26 -5.76 -9.16
C VAL A 193 16.63 -4.28 -9.14
N GLU A 194 17.19 -3.78 -10.25
CA GLU A 194 17.50 -2.36 -10.41
C GLU A 194 16.22 -1.53 -10.51
N ALA A 195 16.13 -0.44 -9.74
CA ALA A 195 15.01 0.50 -9.80
C ALA A 195 14.99 1.20 -11.17
N ASN A 196 13.80 1.28 -11.78
CA ASN A 196 13.62 2.02 -13.03
C ASN A 196 13.03 3.40 -12.74
N THR A 197 13.65 4.45 -13.30
CA THR A 197 13.28 5.86 -13.12
C THR A 197 12.00 6.28 -13.85
N ARG A 198 11.21 5.37 -14.45
CA ARG A 198 9.99 5.72 -15.21
C ARG A 198 9.02 6.64 -14.43
N ILE A 199 8.92 6.50 -13.11
CA ILE A 199 8.10 7.36 -12.24
C ILE A 199 8.61 8.81 -12.18
N ASN A 200 9.93 9.02 -12.33
CA ASN A 200 10.53 10.35 -12.29
C ASN A 200 10.33 11.15 -13.59
N ASP A 201 9.99 10.50 -14.70
CA ASP A 201 9.80 11.18 -16.00
C ASP A 201 8.38 11.74 -16.14
N GLU A 202 7.35 11.10 -15.57
CA GLU A 202 5.98 11.65 -15.52
C GLU A 202 5.82 12.80 -14.51
N LEU A 203 6.59 12.76 -13.42
CA LEU A 203 6.69 13.88 -12.47
C LEU A 203 7.38 15.11 -13.07
N LYS A 204 8.19 14.95 -14.11
CA LYS A 204 8.81 16.08 -14.84
C LYS A 204 7.89 16.69 -15.89
N SER A 205 6.89 15.97 -16.41
CA SER A 205 5.98 16.52 -17.42
C SER A 205 4.74 17.20 -16.84
N THR A 206 4.54 17.13 -15.52
CA THR A 206 3.41 17.76 -14.83
C THR A 206 3.89 18.96 -14.02
N HIS A 207 4.49 19.93 -14.70
CA HIS A 207 4.70 21.28 -14.15
C HIS A 207 3.98 22.28 -15.05
N ASP A 208 2.65 22.25 -15.02
CA ASP A 208 1.77 23.39 -15.31
C ASP A 208 0.32 23.01 -14.98
N SER A 209 -0.08 23.20 -13.72
CA SER A 209 -1.44 23.58 -13.24
C SER A 209 -1.76 22.99 -11.85
N SER A 210 -1.69 23.86 -10.82
CA SER A 210 -2.55 24.01 -9.62
C SER A 210 -3.30 22.78 -9.06
N SER A 211 -3.31 22.45 -7.75
CA SER A 211 -3.61 23.36 -6.64
C SER A 211 -3.33 22.79 -5.23
N VAL A 212 -2.82 23.67 -4.35
CA VAL A 212 -2.96 23.77 -2.87
C VAL A 212 -2.75 22.56 -1.95
N VAL A 213 -1.68 22.60 -1.13
CA VAL A 213 -1.74 22.79 0.34
C VAL A 213 -0.44 23.48 0.79
N LEU A 214 -0.59 24.60 1.51
CA LEU A 214 0.44 25.41 2.16
C LEU A 214 1.28 24.60 3.15
N LEU A 215 2.61 24.72 3.09
CA LEU A 215 3.48 24.99 4.26
C LEU A 215 4.84 25.58 3.80
N SER A 216 5.16 26.72 4.39
CA SER A 216 6.48 27.35 4.57
C SER A 216 7.20 28.01 3.38
N GLU A 217 7.27 29.33 3.53
CA GLU A 217 8.16 30.30 2.89
C GLU A 217 9.59 30.11 3.41
N GLU A 218 10.53 29.82 2.52
CA GLU A 218 11.81 30.54 2.40
C GLU A 218 12.44 30.22 1.04
N GLU A 219 12.50 31.25 0.20
CA GLU A 219 13.14 31.23 -1.10
C GLU A 219 14.66 31.35 -0.92
N SER A 220 15.40 30.27 -1.20
CA SER A 220 16.79 30.39 -1.64
C SER A 220 17.15 29.31 -2.66
N ASN A 221 17.10 29.74 -3.91
CA ASN A 221 18.03 29.46 -5.01
C ASN A 221 18.76 28.09 -5.04
N SER A 222 18.31 27.23 -5.96
CA SER A 222 19.09 26.28 -6.78
C SER A 222 20.45 25.78 -6.26
N LYS A 223 20.51 24.54 -5.74
CA LYS A 223 21.48 23.48 -6.13
C LYS A 223 21.39 22.24 -5.25
N GLY A 224 21.31 21.07 -5.90
CA GLY A 224 21.93 19.82 -5.45
C GLY A 224 21.55 19.30 -4.07
N CYS A 225 20.42 18.60 -3.99
CA CYS A 225 20.01 17.88 -2.78
C CYS A 225 20.84 16.59 -2.64
N CYS A 226 21.96 16.66 -1.90
CA CYS A 226 22.69 15.54 -1.27
C CYS A 226 23.87 16.10 -0.45
N SER A 227 23.62 16.75 0.70
CA SER A 227 24.71 17.16 1.61
C SER A 227 24.39 17.18 3.10
N ASP A 228 23.13 17.03 3.51
CA ASP A 228 22.77 17.26 4.92
C ASP A 228 23.31 16.18 5.86
N GLY A 229 23.43 14.94 5.41
CA GLY A 229 24.06 13.86 6.20
C GLY A 229 25.58 14.03 6.38
N GLN A 230 26.29 14.56 5.38
CA GLN A 230 27.74 14.78 5.45
C GLN A 230 28.09 15.98 6.35
N LEU A 231 27.24 17.01 6.36
CA LEU A 231 27.43 18.17 7.22
C LEU A 231 27.27 17.81 8.70
N ILE A 232 26.30 16.96 9.05
CA ILE A 232 26.10 16.51 10.45
C ILE A 232 27.29 15.68 10.93
N VAL A 233 27.79 14.76 10.11
CA VAL A 233 28.96 13.92 10.46
C VAL A 233 30.22 14.78 10.62
N SER A 234 30.43 15.76 9.74
CA SER A 234 31.55 16.69 9.84
C SER A 234 31.47 17.56 11.10
N LEU A 235 30.28 18.04 11.45
CA LEU A 235 30.06 18.86 12.64
C LEU A 235 30.35 18.09 13.93
N LEU A 236 29.91 16.83 14.01
CA LEU A 236 30.18 15.94 15.15
C LEU A 236 31.68 15.67 15.30
N PHE A 237 32.37 15.35 14.21
CA PHE A 237 33.80 15.08 14.25
C PHE A 237 34.61 16.32 14.68
N CYS A 238 34.28 17.48 14.10
CA CYS A 238 34.94 18.74 14.44
C CYS A 238 34.69 19.17 15.90
N GLY A 239 33.46 18.99 16.39
CA GLY A 239 33.11 19.25 17.79
C GLY A 239 33.92 18.40 18.77
N THR A 240 34.06 17.09 18.50
CA THR A 240 34.86 16.20 19.36
C THR A 240 36.35 16.55 19.36
N ALA A 241 36.90 16.98 18.22
CA ALA A 241 38.30 17.40 18.11
C ALA A 241 38.59 18.67 18.93
N LEU A 242 37.69 19.66 18.91
CA LEU A 242 37.85 20.89 19.70
C LEU A 242 37.75 20.63 21.21
N VAL A 243 36.86 19.74 21.64
CA VAL A 243 36.77 19.33 23.05
C VAL A 243 38.05 18.59 23.48
N ALA A 244 38.60 17.73 22.63
CA ALA A 244 39.86 17.05 22.93
C ALA A 244 41.05 18.01 23.02
N ILE A 245 41.14 19.02 22.14
CA ILE A 245 42.22 20.03 22.16
C ILE A 245 42.12 20.91 23.41
N THR A 246 40.91 21.31 23.80
CA THR A 246 40.71 22.11 25.02
C THR A 246 41.04 21.32 26.28
N LEU A 247 40.65 20.04 26.35
CA LEU A 247 41.03 19.15 27.46
C LEU A 247 42.55 18.91 27.51
N TYR A 248 43.21 18.74 26.36
CA TYR A 248 44.66 18.57 26.28
C TYR A 248 45.43 19.84 26.68
N SER A 249 44.84 21.02 26.51
CA SER A 249 45.48 22.29 26.87
C SER A 249 45.33 22.68 28.35
N ILE A 250 44.50 21.94 29.09
CA ILE A 250 44.22 22.18 30.53
C ILE A 250 44.94 21.14 31.41
N LEU A 251 45.45 20.05 30.84
CA LEU A 251 46.26 19.01 31.50
C LEU A 251 47.76 19.34 31.40
#